data_AF-U4LUT8-F1
#
_entry.id   AF-U4LUT8-F1
#
_cell.length_a   1.000
_cell.length_b   1.000
_cell.length_c   1.000
_cell.angle_alpha   90.00
_cell.angle_beta   90.00
_cell.angle_gamma   90.00
#
_symmetry.space_group_name_H-M   'P 1'
#
loop_
_entity.id
_entity.type
_entity.pdbx_description
1 polymer ?
#
loop_
_entity_poly.entity_id
_entity_poly.type
_entity_poly.pdbx_seq_one_letter_code
_entity_poly.pdbx_strand_id
1 'polypeptide(L)' 'MHLMFTLDPNGKRVYTLKKTTTAGAVTKSAHPARFSPDDKYSRHRVTLKRRHGLLLSQQPERAC' A
#
# COMPACT_ATOMS: atom_id res chain seq x y z
N MET A 1 -7.12 -2.56 13.85
CA MET A 1 -7.27 -3.30 12.58
C MET A 1 -6.47 -4.60 12.67
N HIS A 2 -7.13 -5.73 12.86
CA HIS A 2 -6.48 -7.04 13.05
C HIS A 2 -6.23 -7.79 11.74
N LEU A 3 -6.93 -7.42 10.66
CA LEU A 3 -6.79 -8.07 9.38
C LEU A 3 -5.47 -7.66 8.71
N MET A 4 -4.62 -8.65 8.46
CA MET A 4 -3.35 -8.52 7.77
C MET A 4 -3.37 -9.31 6.47
N PHE A 5 -2.41 -9.04 5.58
CA PHE A 5 -2.24 -9.79 4.34
C PHE A 5 -0.78 -9.92 3.91
N THR A 6 -0.55 -10.90 3.04
CA THR A 6 0.67 -11.09 2.24
C THR A 6 0.31 -11.20 0.76
N LEU A 7 1.30 -11.02 -0.12
CA LEU A 7 1.13 -11.15 -1.56
C LEU A 7 1.66 -12.51 -2.01
N ASP A 8 0.83 -13.25 -2.72
CA ASP A 8 1.20 -14.48 -3.41
C ASP A 8 2.08 -14.20 -4.63
N PRO A 9 2.77 -15.21 -5.20
CA PRO A 9 3.50 -15.07 -6.46
C PRO A 9 2.63 -14.56 -7.62
N ASN A 10 1.32 -14.82 -7.57
CA ASN A 10 0.33 -14.34 -8.55
C ASN A 10 -0.18 -12.91 -8.25
N GLY A 11 0.36 -12.23 -7.24
CA GLY A 11 -0.07 -10.88 -6.82
C GLY A 11 -1.40 -10.82 -6.07
N LYS A 12 -2.02 -11.97 -5.76
CA LYS A 12 -3.26 -12.04 -4.98
C LYS A 12 -2.97 -11.87 -3.49
N ARG A 13 -3.90 -11.28 -2.74
CA ARG A 13 -3.76 -11.08 -1.30
C ARG A 13 -4.23 -12.33 -0.53
N VAL A 14 -3.37 -12.87 0.32
CA VAL A 14 -3.71 -13.90 1.31
C VAL A 14 -3.85 -13.26 2.67
N TYR A 15 -5.05 -13.37 3.24
CA TYR A 15 -5.40 -12.73 4.51
C TYR A 15 -5.03 -13.61 5.70
N THR A 16 -4.62 -12.96 6.79
CA THR A 16 -4.25 -13.60 8.05
C THR A 16 -4.46 -12.63 9.21
N LEU A 17 -4.59 -13.17 10.42
CA LEU A 17 -4.61 -12.39 11.67
C LEU A 17 -3.24 -12.36 12.36
N LYS A 18 -2.31 -13.20 11.90
CA LYS A 18 -0.95 -13.28 12.44
C LYS A 18 -0.12 -12.10 11.92
N LYS A 19 0.78 -11.56 12.76
CA LYS A 19 1.68 -10.46 12.40
C LYS A 19 2.89 -10.91 11.57
N THR A 20 3.22 -12.19 11.65
CA THR A 20 4.34 -12.83 10.96
C THR A 20 3.85 -14.08 10.24
N THR A 21 4.37 -14.29 9.03
CA THR A 21 4.16 -15.51 8.26
C THR A 21 5.09 -16.61 8.76
N THR A 22 4.78 -17.87 8.45
CA THR A 22 5.63 -19.04 8.76
C THR A 22 7.05 -18.93 8.20
N ALA A 23 7.21 -18.22 7.08
CA ALA A 23 8.50 -17.89 6.47
C ALA A 23 9.22 -16.66 7.10
N GLY A 24 8.71 -16.10 8.20
CA GLY A 24 9.31 -14.95 8.89
C GLY A 24 8.99 -13.57 8.30
N ALA A 25 8.30 -13.50 7.16
CA ALA A 25 7.91 -12.22 6.55
C ALA A 25 6.86 -11.47 7.41
N VAL A 26 7.01 -10.15 7.51
CA VAL A 26 6.07 -9.28 8.23
C VAL A 26 4.84 -9.01 7.38
N THR A 27 3.66 -9.26 7.94
CA THR A 27 2.38 -9.06 7.25
C THR A 27 1.98 -7.58 7.22
N LYS A 28 1.31 -7.14 6.16
CA LYS A 28 0.84 -5.75 6.00
C LYS A 28 -0.61 -5.62 6.43
N SER A 29 -1.03 -4.45 6.93
CA SER A 29 -2.46 -4.24 7.25
C SER A 29 -3.31 -4.25 5.99
N ALA A 30 -4.42 -4.99 6.03
CA ALA A 30 -5.37 -5.06 4.92
C ALA A 30 -6.18 -3.77 4.73
N HIS A 31 -6.17 -2.88 5.72
CA HIS A 31 -6.95 -1.65 5.70
C HIS A 31 -6.09 -0.47 5.24
N PRO A 32 -6.66 0.47 4.44
CA PRO A 32 -5.96 1.66 4.02
C PRO A 32 -5.68 2.60 5.19
N ALA A 33 -4.71 3.50 5.03
CA ALA A 33 -4.47 4.59 5.98
C ALA A 33 -5.70 5.51 6.04
N ARG A 34 -6.03 5.97 7.25
CA ARG A 34 -7.18 6.86 7.49
C ARG A 34 -6.98 8.19 6.76
N PHE A 35 -7.99 8.62 6.01
CA PHE A 35 -8.03 9.95 5.44
C PHE A 35 -8.23 11.00 6.55
N SER A 36 -7.45 12.08 6.48
CA SER A 36 -7.61 13.25 7.36
C SER A 36 -7.65 14.50 6.49
N PRO A 37 -8.65 15.38 6.67
CA PRO A 37 -8.68 16.66 5.95
C PRO A 37 -7.50 17.55 6.33
N ASP A 38 -7.08 17.54 7.60
CA ASP A 38 -5.99 18.37 8.13
C ASP A 38 -4.60 17.74 7.95
N ASP A 39 -4.38 16.96 6.90
CA ASP A 39 -3.11 16.28 6.67
C ASP A 39 -1.96 17.25 6.29
N LYS A 40 -1.21 17.67 7.32
CA LYS A 40 -0.03 18.54 7.23
C LYS A 40 1.08 17.99 6.32
N TYR A 41 1.15 16.67 6.12
CA TYR A 41 2.20 16.02 5.33
C TYR A 41 1.78 15.72 3.88
N SER A 42 0.61 16.20 3.46
CA SER A 42 0.10 16.05 2.08
C SER A 42 1.12 16.49 1.02
N ARG A 43 1.73 17.67 1.16
CA ARG A 43 2.77 18.20 0.24
C ARG A 43 3.98 17.27 0.14
N HIS A 44 4.46 16.77 1.28
CA HIS A 44 5.61 15.87 1.34
C HIS A 44 5.31 14.56 0.62
N ARG A 45 4.13 13.99 0.85
CA ARG A 45 3.70 12.74 0.20
C ARG A 45 3.61 12.89 -1.33
N VAL A 46 3.05 13.98 -1.83
CA VAL A 46 2.95 14.23 -3.29
C VAL A 46 4.34 14.41 -3.91
N THR A 47 5.23 15.15 -3.24
CA THR A 47 6.60 15.38 -3.72
C THR A 47 7.39 14.07 -3.81
N LEU A 48 7.26 13.19 -2.81
CA LEU A 48 7.90 11.88 -2.81
C LEU A 48 7.34 10.98 -3.92
N LYS A 49 6.03 10.94 -4.10
CA LYS A 49 5.40 10.20 -5.22
C LYS A 49 5.89 10.70 -6.57
N ARG A 50 6.00 12.02 -6.76
CA ARG A 50 6.49 12.64 -7.99
C ARG A 50 7.94 12.23 -8.30
N ARG A 51 8.80 12.22 -7.28
CA ARG A 51 10.22 11.83 -7.40
C ARG A 51 10.40 10.40 -7.88
N HIS A 52 9.52 9.49 -7.44
CA HIS A 52 9.58 8.07 -7.82
C HIS A 52 8.69 7.71 -9.03
N GLY A 53 8.12 8.69 -9.75
CA GLY A 53 7.27 8.39 -10.91
C GLY A 53 5.96 7.67 -10.55
N LEU A 54 5.50 7.78 -9.30
CA LEU A 54 4.34 7.05 -8.78
C LEU A 54 3.02 7.84 -8.88
N LEU A 55 3.04 9.03 -9.50
CA LEU A 55 1.81 9.77 -9.76
C LEU A 55 1.06 9.13 -10.92
N LEU A 56 -0.26 9.11 -10.84
CA LEU A 56 -1.10 8.53 -11.90
C LEU A 56 -0.89 9.24 -13.24
N SER A 57 -0.62 10.56 -13.22
CA SER A 57 -0.29 11.36 -14.41
C SER A 57 1.08 11.04 -15.03
N GLN A 58 1.93 10.28 -14.35
CA GLN A 58 3.24 9.85 -14.84
C GLN A 58 3.22 8.40 -15.34
N GLN A 59 2.16 7.65 -15.05
CA GLN A 59 2.02 6.26 -15.49
C GLN A 59 1.35 6.20 -16.86
N PRO A 60 1.67 5.19 -17.69
CA PRO A 60 0.95 4.97 -18.94
C PRO A 60 -0.53 4.74 -18.65
N GLU A 61 -1.38 5.15 -19.59
CA GLU A 61 -2.81 4.88 -19.51
C GLU A 61 -3.03 3.38 -19.35
N ARG A 62 -3.89 3.01 -18.39
CA ARG A 62 -4.25 1.61 -18.24
C ARG A 62 -5.01 1.20 -19.49
N ALA A 63 -4.53 0.16 -20.18
CA ALA A 63 -5.29 -0.46 -21.25
C ALA A 63 -6.66 -0.87 -20.70
N CYS A 64 -7.72 -0.39 -21.35
CA CYS A 64 -9.10 -0.78 -21.07
C CYS A 64 -9.34 -2.27 -21.37
#